data_AF-A0A521WS66-F1
#
_entry.id   AF-A0A521WS66-F1
#
_cell.length_a   1.000
_cell.length_b   1.000
_cell.length_c   1.000
_cell.angle_alpha   90.00
_cell.angle_beta   90.00
_cell.angle_gamma   90.00
#
_symmetry.space_group_name_H-M   'P 1'
#
loop_
_entity.id
_entity.type
_entity.pdbx_description
1 polymer ?
#
loop_
_entity_poly.entity_id
_entity_poly.type
_entity_poly.pdbx_seq_one_letter_code
_entity_poly.pdbx_strand_id
1 'polypeptide(L)'
;MTKIPQKEFLTVTEVAKIFGVSPLTVRNWDQKGKLEATRNPFNNYRVYKRVDIETLLGEIEFSKGKHIVIPNIHKKKVRKLSVREEE
;
A
#
# COMPACT_ATOMS: atom_id res chain seq x y z
N MET A 1 -0.03 9.33 -14.84
CA MET A 1 -0.57 9.87 -13.57
C MET A 1 -1.61 8.90 -13.01
N THR A 2 -1.35 8.28 -11.86
CA THR A 2 -2.35 7.45 -11.18
C THR A 2 -3.34 8.38 -10.48
N LYS A 3 -4.61 8.36 -10.90
CA LYS A 3 -5.68 9.23 -10.40
C LYS A 3 -6.03 8.84 -8.95
N ILE A 4 -5.88 9.75 -7.99
CA ILE A 4 -6.32 9.54 -6.61
C ILE A 4 -7.87 9.47 -6.63
N PRO A 5 -8.48 8.37 -6.15
CA PRO A 5 -9.94 8.26 -6.08
C PRO A 5 -10.52 9.41 -5.24
N GLN A 6 -11.66 9.98 -5.66
CA GLN A 6 -12.40 10.99 -4.87
C GLN A 6 -13.11 10.39 -3.63
N LYS A 7 -12.72 9.18 -3.22
CA LYS A 7 -13.31 8.48 -2.08
C LYS A 7 -12.64 8.98 -0.80
N GLU A 8 -13.45 9.15 0.25
CA GLU A 8 -12.95 9.54 1.58
C GLU A 8 -12.10 8.43 2.23
N PHE A 9 -12.39 7.19 1.87
CA PHE A 9 -11.71 5.99 2.35
C PHE A 9 -11.08 5.22 1.20
N LEU A 10 -9.84 4.76 1.42
CA LEU A 10 -9.01 4.07 0.45
C LEU A 10 -8.60 2.72 1.02
N THR A 11 -8.65 1.69 0.18
CA THR A 11 -8.21 0.34 0.53
C THR A 11 -6.69 0.24 0.48
N VAL A 12 -6.12 -0.75 1.19
CA VAL A 12 -4.68 -1.08 1.16
C VAL A 12 -4.11 -1.09 -0.28
N THR A 13 -4.88 -1.65 -1.23
CA THR A 13 -4.47 -1.75 -2.64
C THR A 13 -4.47 -0.40 -3.35
N GLU A 14 -5.43 0.48 -3.06
CA GLU A 14 -5.46 1.84 -3.62
C GLU A 14 -4.31 2.66 -3.05
N VAL A 15 -4.06 2.58 -1.74
CA VAL A 15 -2.92 3.22 -1.07
C VAL A 15 -1.61 2.78 -1.70
N ALA A 16 -1.42 1.47 -1.88
CA ALA A 16 -0.25 0.90 -2.52
C ALA A 16 0.00 1.47 -3.93
N LYS A 17 -1.07 1.65 -4.72
CA LYS A 17 -0.99 2.25 -6.06
C LYS A 17 -0.65 3.74 -6.05
N ILE A 18 -1.12 4.48 -5.04
CA ILE A 18 -0.82 5.92 -4.88
C ILE A 18 0.66 6.11 -4.54
N PHE A 19 1.17 5.35 -3.57
CA PHE A 19 2.58 5.43 -3.15
C PHE A 19 3.56 4.67 -4.06
N GLY A 20 3.06 3.86 -4.99
CA GLY A 20 3.90 2.99 -5.83
C GLY A 20 4.60 1.87 -5.04
N VAL A 21 4.07 1.49 -3.88
CA VAL A 21 4.62 0.45 -3.00
C VAL A 21 3.79 -0.82 -3.05
N SER A 22 4.26 -1.89 -2.43
CA SER A 22 3.47 -3.12 -2.32
C SER A 22 2.35 -2.99 -1.26
N PRO A 23 1.21 -3.69 -1.41
CA PRO A 23 0.19 -3.78 -0.36
C PRO A 23 0.73 -4.30 0.98
N LEU A 24 1.80 -5.12 0.95
CA LEU A 24 2.48 -5.60 2.15
C LEU A 24 3.20 -4.46 2.88
N THR A 25 3.80 -3.54 2.15
CA THR A 25 4.44 -2.34 2.72
C THR A 25 3.40 -1.49 3.47
N VAL A 26 2.22 -1.31 2.89
CA VAL A 26 1.11 -0.58 3.53
C VAL A 26 0.64 -1.31 4.80
N ARG A 27 0.55 -2.65 4.77
CA ARG A 27 0.25 -3.46 5.98
C ARG A 27 1.32 -3.32 7.06
N ASN A 28 2.59 -3.23 6.67
CA ASN A 28 3.68 -3.00 7.63
C ASN A 28 3.60 -1.59 8.24
N TRP A 29 3.07 -0.60 7.52
CA TRP A 29 2.83 0.74 8.06
C TRP A 29 1.68 0.76 9.07
N ASP A 30 0.60 0.03 8.79
CA ASP A 30 -0.49 -0.25 9.75
C ASP A 30 0.08 -0.89 11.03
N GLN A 31 0.88 -1.96 10.90
CA GLN A 31 1.48 -2.64 12.05
C GLN A 31 2.44 -1.75 12.85
N LYS A 32 3.12 -0.80 12.18
CA LYS A 32 4.02 0.16 12.82
C LYS A 32 3.29 1.38 13.40
N GLY A 33 1.98 1.49 13.24
CA GLY A 33 1.21 2.66 13.67
C GLY A 33 1.49 3.92 12.86
N LYS A 34 2.12 3.80 11.67
CA LYS A 34 2.35 4.94 10.76
C LYS A 34 1.11 5.30 9.95
N LEU A 35 0.19 4.35 9.78
CA LEU A 35 -1.10 4.56 9.16
C LEU A 35 -2.17 3.99 10.07
N GLU A 36 -3.14 4.82 10.43
CA GLU A 36 -4.30 4.37 11.20
C GLU A 36 -5.32 3.73 10.26
N ALA A 37 -5.35 2.40 10.23
CA ALA A 37 -6.40 1.68 9.52
C ALA A 37 -7.71 1.78 10.32
N THR A 38 -8.70 2.42 9.72
CA THR A 38 -10.08 2.34 10.18
C THR A 38 -10.67 1.01 9.70
N ARG A 39 -11.41 0.31 10.57
CA ARG A 39 -12.15 -0.89 10.18
C ARG A 39 -13.50 -0.48 9.61
N ASN A 40 -13.80 -0.95 8.40
CA ASN A 40 -15.13 -0.77 7.84
C ASN A 40 -16.15 -1.60 8.65
N PRO A 41 -17.19 -1.02 9.25
CA PRO A 41 -18.16 -1.75 10.08
C PRO A 41 -18.93 -2.83 9.32
N PHE A 42 -19.02 -2.71 7.99
CA PHE A 42 -19.75 -3.67 7.16
C PHE A 42 -18.94 -4.92 6.79
N ASN A 43 -17.68 -4.75 6.38
CA ASN A 43 -16.89 -5.86 5.80
C ASN A 43 -15.58 -6.15 6.55
N ASN A 44 -15.33 -5.48 7.68
CA ASN A 44 -14.12 -5.61 8.49
C ASN A 44 -12.79 -5.44 7.73
N TYR A 45 -12.85 -4.85 6.52
CA TYR A 45 -11.66 -4.50 5.75
C TYR A 45 -10.98 -3.27 6.35
N ARG A 46 -9.65 -3.26 6.27
CA ARG A 46 -8.82 -2.10 6.58
C ARG A 46 -9.01 -1.04 5.49
N VAL A 47 -9.49 0.12 5.90
CA VAL A 47 -9.60 1.31 5.08
C VAL A 47 -8.84 2.46 5.72
N TYR A 48 -8.27 3.31 4.90
CA TYR A 48 -7.47 4.47 5.32
C TYR A 48 -8.16 5.74 4.87
N LYS A 49 -8.17 6.78 5.69
CA LYS A 49 -8.74 8.05 5.26
C LYS A 49 -7.81 8.67 4.22
N ARG A 50 -8.40 9.40 3.27
CA ARG A 50 -7.61 10.15 2.28
C ARG A 50 -6.66 11.16 2.94
N VAL A 51 -7.11 11.77 4.04
CA VAL A 51 -6.35 12.81 4.76
C VAL A 51 -5.06 12.20 5.32
N ASP A 52 -5.13 11.05 5.98
CA ASP A 52 -3.96 10.35 6.53
C ASP A 52 -2.94 9.99 5.42
N ILE A 53 -3.44 9.62 4.24
CA ILE A 53 -2.60 9.31 3.07
C ILE A 53 -1.91 10.56 2.54
N GLU A 54 -2.62 11.69 2.46
CA GLU A 54 -2.07 12.96 2.00
C GLU A 54 -1.03 13.51 2.98
N THR A 55 -1.30 13.43 4.28
CA THR A 55 -0.35 13.76 5.35
C THR A 55 0.90 12.90 5.25
N LEU A 56 0.75 11.58 5.14
CA LEU A 56 1.87 10.66 5.00
C LEU A 56 2.67 10.92 3.71
N LEU A 57 2.01 11.26 2.61
CA LEU A 57 2.68 11.64 1.37
C LEU A 57 3.52 12.89 1.58
N GLY A 58 2.99 13.91 2.25
CA GLY A 58 3.73 15.11 2.63
C GLY A 58 4.94 14.80 3.51
N GLU A 59 4.78 13.96 4.54
CA GLU A 59 5.89 13.54 5.41
C GLU A 59 6.97 12.76 4.66
N ILE A 60 6.59 11.87 3.75
CA ILE A 60 7.52 11.08 2.95
C ILE A 60 8.28 11.98 1.98
N GLU A 61 7.61 12.90 1.29
CA GLU A 61 8.25 13.87 0.40
C GLU A 61 9.20 14.80 1.16
N PHE A 62 8.81 15.25 2.36
CA PHE A 62 9.66 16.08 3.22
C PHE A 62 10.88 15.30 3.75
N SER A 63 10.73 14.00 4.03
CA SER A 63 11.81 13.14 4.47
C SER A 63 12.74 12.68 3.34
N LYS A 64 12.42 12.91 2.05
CA LYS A 64 13.29 12.55 0.90
C LYS A 64 14.65 13.25 0.87
N GLY A 65 14.88 14.26 1.71
CA GLY A 65 16.22 14.82 1.98
C GLY A 65 17.21 13.78 2.56
N LYS A 66 16.72 12.63 3.05
CA LYS A 66 17.52 11.46 3.44
C LYS A 66 17.12 10.26 2.59
N HIS A 67 17.72 10.17 1.40
CA HIS A 67 17.77 9.04 0.47
C HIS A 67 16.98 7.77 0.88
N ILE A 68 15.67 7.74 0.63
CA ILE A 68 14.92 6.49 0.51
C ILE A 68 14.95 6.12 -0.97
N VAL A 69 16.01 5.41 -1.38
CA VAL A 69 15.98 4.66 -2.63
C VAL A 69 14.84 3.64 -2.49
N ILE A 70 13.70 3.90 -3.13
CA ILE A 70 12.73 2.84 -3.42
C ILE A 70 13.13 2.34 -4.81
N PRO A 71 14.04 1.34 -4.90
CA PRO A 71 14.39 0.79 -6.19
C PRO A 71 13.12 0.29 -6.85
N ASN A 72 13.03 0.54 -8.16
CA ASN A 72 12.05 -0.02 -9.05
C ASN A 72 12.13 -1.56 -8.98
N ILE A 73 11.39 -2.18 -8.05
CA ILE A 73 11.27 -3.65 -7.93
C ILE A 73 10.21 -4.10 -8.95
N HIS A 74 10.43 -3.75 -10.22
CA HIS A 74 9.79 -4.44 -11.31
C HIS A 74 10.55 -5.74 -11.58
N LYS A 75 9.79 -6.84 -11.59
CA LYS A 75 10.16 -8.22 -11.93
C LYS A 75 10.65 -9.09 -10.77
N LYS A 76 9.70 -9.74 -10.09
CA LYS A 76 9.89 -11.15 -9.75
C LYS A 76 8.98 -11.99 -10.62
N LYS A 77 9.61 -12.65 -11.60
CA LYS A 77 9.08 -13.72 -12.44
C LYS A 77 8.35 -14.73 -11.55
N VAL A 78 7.03 -14.82 -11.67
CA VAL A 78 6.27 -15.93 -11.06
C VAL A 78 6.72 -17.22 -11.74
N ARG A 79 7.37 -18.10 -10.97
CA ARG A 79 7.58 -19.49 -11.41
C ARG A 79 6.20 -20.14 -11.40
N LYS A 80 5.73 -20.62 -12.56
CA LYS A 80 4.61 -21.57 -12.64
C LYS A 80 4.93 -22.72 -11.69
N LEU A 81 4.10 -22.95 -10.68
CA LEU A 81 4.09 -24.22 -9.99
C LEU A 81 3.23 -25.16 -10.83
N SER A 82 3.88 -26.02 -11.61
CA SER A 82 3.24 -27.19 -12.19
C SER A 82 3.04 -28.20 -11.07
N VAL A 83 1.85 -28.23 -10.49
CA VAL A 83 1.44 -29.38 -9.66
C VAL A 83 1.18 -30.52 -10.64
N ARG A 84 2.06 -31.52 -10.60
CA ARG A 84 1.90 -32.80 -11.29
C ARG A 84 0.89 -33.66 -10.52
N GLU A 85 0.13 -34.43 -11.28
CA GLU A 85 -0.79 -35.49 -10.85
C GLU A 85 -0.06 -36.61 -10.09
N GLU A 86 -0.79 -37.22 -9.14
CA GLU A 86 -0.75 -38.58 -8.55
C GLU A 86 -1.41 -38.43 -7.15
N GLU A 87 -2.43 -39.18 -6.75
CA GLU A 87 -2.82 -40.58 -6.99
C GLU A 87 -4.37 -40.72 -7.02
#